data_AF-A0A2K8ZBB4-F1
#
_entry.id   AF-A0A2K8ZBB4-F1
#
_cell.length_a   1.000
_cell.length_b   1.000
_cell.length_c   1.000
_cell.angle_alpha   90.00
_cell.angle_beta   90.00
_cell.angle_gamma   90.00
#
_symmetry.space_group_name_H-M   'P 1'
#
loop_
_entity.id
_entity.type
_entity.pdbx_description
1 polymer ?
#
loop_
_entity_poly.entity_id
_entity_poly.type
_entity_poly.pdbx_seq_one_letter_code
_entity_poly.pdbx_strand_id
1 'polypeptide(L)'
;MVSATTTEKDSSFSTFDPTHKMIKIINATHFSFLNHAINGDSSATRFSGGGGKYTLADSVYTENLEYFTDKAWENNKFPFVVKIVGDTLVQKGVEKVEKLGIDRIIIEKYKRVTD
;
A
#
# COMPACT_ATOMS: atom_id res chain seq x y z
N MET A 1 -0.07 4.36 8.25
CA MET A 1 0.64 5.08 7.17
C MET A 1 0.84 6.53 7.61
N VAL A 2 1.96 7.16 7.26
CA VAL A 2 2.22 8.57 7.61
C VAL A 2 2.41 9.48 6.39
N SER A 3 2.68 8.92 5.22
CA SER A 3 2.66 9.65 3.96
C SER A 3 2.57 8.69 2.78
N ALA A 4 1.94 9.13 1.70
CA ALA A 4 1.96 8.49 0.39
C ALA A 4 2.12 9.57 -0.69
N THR A 5 2.90 9.26 -1.72
CA THR A 5 3.15 10.12 -2.87
C THR A 5 3.12 9.27 -4.12
N THR A 6 2.40 9.76 -5.12
CA THR A 6 2.30 9.14 -6.43
C THR A 6 2.98 10.05 -7.44
N THR A 7 3.74 9.47 -8.35
CA THR A 7 4.28 10.14 -9.53
C THR A 7 3.67 9.52 -10.78
N GLU A 8 2.99 10.33 -11.58
CA GLU A 8 2.44 9.97 -12.87
C GLU A 8 3.06 10.88 -13.93
N LYS A 9 3.72 10.27 -14.93
CA LYS A 9 4.56 10.98 -15.89
C LYS A 9 5.60 11.86 -15.15
N ASP A 10 5.49 13.18 -15.28
CA ASP A 10 6.42 14.14 -14.68
C ASP A 10 5.84 14.87 -13.46
N SER A 11 4.63 14.51 -13.02
CA SER A 11 3.95 15.16 -11.90
C SER A 11 3.91 14.27 -10.67
N SER A 12 4.24 14.83 -9.51
CA SER A 12 4.15 14.15 -8.21
C SER A 12 3.14 14.86 -7.31
N PHE A 13 2.25 14.08 -6.69
CA PHE A 13 1.22 14.58 -5.79
C PHE A 13 1.05 13.64 -4.60
N SER A 14 0.59 14.18 -3.47
CA SER A 14 0.30 13.36 -2.31
C SER A 14 -1.03 12.61 -2.51
N THR A 15 -1.00 11.32 -2.19
CA THR A 15 -2.18 10.46 -2.10
C THR A 15 -2.50 10.09 -0.65
N PHE A 16 -1.82 10.73 0.31
CA PHE A 16 -2.11 10.55 1.73
C PHE A 16 -3.43 11.23 2.08
N ASP A 17 -4.37 10.45 2.62
CA ASP A 17 -5.64 10.95 3.10
C ASP A 17 -5.65 11.00 4.65
N PRO A 18 -5.57 12.19 5.27
CA PRO A 18 -5.60 12.31 6.73
C PRO A 18 -6.98 12.00 7.32
N THR A 19 -8.03 11.87 6.51
CA THR A 19 -9.37 11.48 6.97
C THR A 19 -9.50 9.96 7.14
N HIS A 20 -8.47 9.20 6.79
CA HIS A 20 -8.40 7.75 6.96
C HIS A 20 -7.20 7.33 7.83
N LYS A 21 -7.38 6.22 8.55
CA LYS A 21 -6.32 5.51 9.25
C LYS A 21 -6.03 4.21 8.53
N MET A 22 -4.79 4.08 8.07
CA MET A 22 -4.30 2.86 7.45
C MET A 22 -3.26 2.17 8.34
N ILE A 23 -3.43 0.86 8.53
CA ILE A 23 -2.43 -0.02 9.12
C ILE A 23 -1.97 -1.05 8.08
N LYS A 24 -0.67 -1.34 8.08
CA LYS A 24 -0.08 -2.43 7.32
C LYS A 24 0.46 -3.45 8.30
N ILE A 25 0.07 -4.71 8.13
CA ILE A 25 0.45 -5.84 8.96
C ILE A 25 1.30 -6.74 8.09
N ILE A 26 2.52 -7.02 8.51
CA ILE A 26 3.45 -7.90 7.80
C ILE A 26 3.88 -8.97 8.79
N ASN A 27 3.62 -10.24 8.46
CA ASN A 27 4.08 -11.38 9.23
C ASN A 27 5.19 -12.12 8.46
N ALA A 28 5.48 -13.38 8.80
CA ALA A 28 6.57 -14.12 8.16
C ALA A 28 6.39 -14.36 6.64
N THR A 29 5.15 -14.44 6.15
CA THR A 29 4.86 -14.88 4.76
C THR A 29 3.80 -14.05 4.05
N HIS A 30 3.01 -13.28 4.79
CA HIS A 30 1.87 -12.53 4.28
C HIS A 30 1.94 -11.07 4.72
N PHE A 31 1.27 -10.25 3.94
CA PHE A 31 0.94 -8.88 4.28
C PHE A 31 -0.57 -8.69 4.22
N SER A 32 -1.04 -7.72 4.98
CA SER A 32 -2.34 -7.13 4.78
C SER A 32 -2.28 -5.63 5.07
N PHE A 33 -3.20 -4.90 4.48
CA PHE A 33 -3.45 -3.53 4.86
C PHE A 33 -4.95 -3.33 5.07
N LEU A 34 -5.27 -2.49 6.03
CA LEU A 34 -6.62 -2.07 6.34
C LEU A 34 -6.61 -0.55 6.35
N ASN A 35 -7.56 0.07 5.69
CA ASN A 35 -7.73 1.51 5.60
C ASN A 35 -9.15 1.85 6.01
N HIS A 36 -9.31 2.70 7.03
CA HIS A 36 -10.60 2.98 7.64
C HIS A 36 -10.81 4.49 7.82
N ALA A 37 -11.93 5.02 7.36
CA ALA A 37 -12.33 6.42 7.57
C ALA A 37 -12.44 6.75 9.07
N ILE A 38 -11.99 7.93 9.48
CA ILE A 38 -11.99 8.33 10.91
C ILE A 38 -13.39 8.76 11.39
N ASN A 39 -14.27 9.20 10.47
CA ASN A 39 -15.62 9.69 10.77
C ASN A 39 -16.71 8.61 10.58
N GLY A 40 -18.00 8.92 10.83
CA GLY A 40 -19.06 7.98 11.27
C GLY A 40 -20.31 7.64 10.40
N ASP A 41 -20.42 8.00 9.11
CA ASP A 41 -21.39 7.44 8.10
C ASP A 41 -21.12 6.07 7.35
N SER A 42 -22.06 5.13 7.31
CA SER A 42 -22.01 3.69 6.95
C SER A 42 -21.65 3.25 5.50
N SER A 43 -20.91 4.02 4.69
CA SER A 43 -20.65 3.66 3.27
C SER A 43 -19.53 2.61 3.05
N ALA A 44 -19.59 1.89 1.92
CA ALA A 44 -18.54 0.95 1.49
C ALA A 44 -17.19 1.64 1.21
N THR A 45 -17.19 2.94 0.89
CA THR A 45 -15.98 3.74 0.65
C THR A 45 -15.19 4.03 1.92
N ARG A 46 -15.72 3.72 3.12
CA ARG A 46 -15.00 3.92 4.37
C ARG A 46 -13.89 2.93 4.64
N PHE A 47 -14.07 1.71 4.18
CA PHE A 47 -13.21 0.60 4.54
C PHE A 47 -12.71 -0.03 3.27
N SER A 48 -11.41 0.06 3.06
CA SER A 48 -10.73 -0.75 2.06
C SER A 48 -9.66 -1.59 2.73
N GLY A 49 -9.41 -2.75 2.16
CA GLY A 49 -8.39 -3.64 2.67
C GLY A 49 -7.96 -4.60 1.59
N GLY A 50 -6.71 -5.02 1.69
CA GLY A 50 -6.13 -6.01 0.80
C GLY A 50 -5.02 -6.77 1.48
N GLY A 51 -4.58 -7.83 0.83
CA GLY A 51 -3.51 -8.66 1.35
C GLY A 51 -3.24 -9.89 0.50
N GLY A 52 -2.24 -10.64 0.92
CA GLY A 52 -1.80 -11.85 0.26
C GLY A 52 -0.39 -12.21 0.69
N LYS A 53 0.27 -13.04 -0.11
CA LYS A 53 1.66 -13.45 0.12
C LYS A 53 2.64 -12.40 -0.33
N TYR A 54 3.80 -12.36 0.30
CA TYR A 54 4.93 -11.59 -0.20
C TYR A 54 6.21 -12.42 -0.27
N THR A 55 7.16 -11.96 -1.07
CA THR A 55 8.55 -12.39 -1.00
C THR A 55 9.45 -11.20 -0.67
N LEU A 56 10.53 -11.45 0.06
CA LEU A 56 11.56 -10.46 0.34
C LEU A 56 12.93 -11.06 0.03
N ALA A 57 13.63 -10.47 -0.93
CA ALA A 57 15.02 -10.79 -1.25
C ALA A 57 15.82 -9.49 -1.24
N ASP A 58 16.80 -9.39 -0.35
CA ASP A 58 17.52 -8.15 -0.03
C ASP A 58 16.58 -6.98 0.30
N SER A 59 16.45 -6.02 -0.62
CA SER A 59 15.53 -4.88 -0.49
C SER A 59 14.30 -4.99 -1.39
N VAL A 60 14.21 -6.05 -2.19
CA VAL A 60 13.10 -6.27 -3.13
C VAL A 60 11.99 -7.03 -2.41
N TYR A 61 10.94 -6.31 -2.08
CA TYR A 61 9.71 -6.80 -1.45
C TYR A 61 8.61 -6.88 -2.51
N THR A 62 8.20 -8.09 -2.89
CA THR A 62 7.14 -8.29 -3.89
C THR A 62 5.85 -8.74 -3.22
N GLU A 63 4.81 -7.92 -3.31
CA GLU A 63 3.45 -8.28 -2.89
C GLU A 63 2.72 -9.04 -3.99
N ASN A 64 2.15 -10.18 -3.67
CA ASN A 64 1.19 -10.89 -4.52
C ASN A 64 -0.20 -10.61 -3.94
N LEU A 65 -0.95 -9.71 -4.57
CA LEU A 65 -2.24 -9.26 -4.04
C LEU A 65 -3.31 -10.32 -4.35
N GLU A 66 -3.70 -11.08 -3.34
CA GLU A 66 -4.65 -12.20 -3.46
C GLU A 66 -6.08 -11.74 -3.16
N TYR A 67 -6.23 -10.78 -2.25
CA TYR A 67 -7.52 -10.24 -1.84
C TYR A 67 -7.45 -8.72 -1.86
N PHE A 68 -8.48 -8.07 -2.42
CA PHE A 68 -8.65 -6.63 -2.31
C PHE A 68 -10.13 -6.23 -2.36
N THR A 69 -10.48 -5.10 -1.77
CA THR A 69 -11.84 -4.52 -1.87
C THR A 69 -12.26 -4.32 -3.33
N ASP A 70 -11.32 -3.98 -4.21
CA ASP A 70 -11.54 -3.95 -5.66
C ASP A 70 -10.88 -5.16 -6.34
N LYS A 71 -11.70 -6.13 -6.72
CA LYS A 71 -11.24 -7.38 -7.37
C LYS A 71 -10.46 -7.15 -8.67
N ALA A 72 -10.58 -5.99 -9.32
CA ALA A 72 -9.82 -5.69 -10.53
C ALA A 72 -8.30 -5.66 -10.29
N TRP A 73 -7.86 -5.45 -9.05
CA TRP A 73 -6.45 -5.45 -8.65
C TRP A 73 -5.90 -6.82 -8.26
N GLU A 74 -6.77 -7.79 -7.95
CA GLU A 74 -6.33 -9.12 -7.50
C GLU A 74 -5.52 -9.85 -8.60
N ASN A 75 -4.64 -10.75 -8.17
CA ASN A 75 -3.73 -11.53 -9.00
C ASN A 75 -2.62 -10.71 -9.70
N ASN A 76 -2.46 -9.43 -9.35
CA ASN A 76 -1.32 -8.63 -9.74
C ASN A 76 -0.16 -8.80 -8.74
N LYS A 77 1.05 -8.50 -9.22
CA LYS A 77 2.27 -8.50 -8.41
C LYS A 77 2.86 -7.10 -8.38
N PHE A 78 3.22 -6.64 -7.20
CA PHE A 78 3.74 -5.30 -6.98
C PHE A 78 5.15 -5.40 -6.39
N PRO A 79 6.21 -5.28 -7.21
CA PRO A 79 7.57 -5.23 -6.72
C PRO A 79 7.87 -3.85 -6.16
N PHE A 80 8.33 -3.82 -4.92
CA PHE A 80 8.78 -2.62 -4.23
C PHE A 80 10.23 -2.77 -3.77
N VAL A 81 10.96 -1.66 -3.76
CA VAL A 81 12.20 -1.51 -2.99
C VAL A 81 11.82 -0.95 -1.63
N VAL A 82 12.18 -1.68 -0.57
CA VAL A 82 11.92 -1.28 0.82
C VAL A 82 13.20 -0.95 1.57
N LYS A 83 13.11 -0.01 2.50
CA LYS A 83 14.15 0.26 3.50
C LYS A 83 13.53 0.69 4.81
N ILE A 84 14.17 0.34 5.91
CA ILE A 84 13.81 0.83 7.24
C ILE A 84 14.79 1.93 7.64
N VAL A 85 14.28 3.09 8.03
CA VAL A 85 15.06 4.22 8.57
C VAL A 85 14.49 4.56 9.93
N GLY A 86 15.21 4.26 11.00
CA GLY A 86 14.69 4.35 12.37
C GLY A 86 13.49 3.42 12.55
N ASP A 87 12.34 3.98 12.92
CA ASP A 87 11.07 3.25 13.10
C ASP A 87 10.16 3.28 11.84
N THR A 88 10.69 3.78 10.72
CA THR A 88 9.89 4.02 9.50
C THR A 88 10.28 3.09 8.37
N LEU A 89 9.30 2.31 7.90
CA LEU A 89 9.38 1.59 6.63
C LEU A 89 9.08 2.56 5.49
N VAL A 90 10.02 2.67 4.55
CA VAL A 90 9.84 3.37 3.27
C VAL A 90 9.75 2.33 2.16
N GLN A 91 8.66 2.37 1.41
CA GLN A 91 8.38 1.47 0.31
C GLN A 91 8.26 2.30 -0.98
N LYS A 92 8.96 1.90 -2.04
CA LYS A 92 8.86 2.53 -3.37
C LYS A 92 8.70 1.48 -4.44
N GLY A 93 7.75 1.64 -5.33
CA GLY A 93 7.54 0.69 -6.43
C GLY A 93 6.75 1.29 -7.58
N VAL A 94 6.56 0.48 -8.61
CA VAL A 94 5.70 0.81 -9.75
C VAL A 94 4.39 0.04 -9.57
N GLU A 95 3.29 0.77 -9.50
CA GLU A 95 1.95 0.21 -9.60
C GLU A 95 1.56 0.18 -11.08
N LYS A 96 1.52 -1.03 -11.64
CA LYS A 96 1.05 -1.25 -13.01
C LYS A 96 -0.10 -2.24 -12.99
N VAL A 97 -1.29 -1.78 -13.35
CA VAL A 97 -2.50 -2.60 -13.47
C VAL A 97 -3.12 -2.34 -14.84
N GLU A 98 -2.78 -3.17 -15.81
CA GLU A 98 -3.13 -2.95 -17.23
C GLU A 98 -4.65 -2.85 -17.45
N LYS A 99 -5.43 -3.67 -16.74
CA LYS A 99 -6.90 -3.68 -16.81
C LYS A 99 -7.53 -2.35 -16.41
N LEU A 100 -6.85 -1.58 -15.57
CA LEU A 100 -7.31 -0.30 -15.06
C LEU A 100 -6.59 0.88 -15.72
N GLY A 101 -5.69 0.63 -16.67
CA GLY A 101 -4.87 1.67 -17.29
C GLY A 101 -3.93 2.38 -16.31
N ILE A 102 -3.59 1.75 -15.20
CA ILE A 102 -2.74 2.32 -14.15
C ILE A 102 -1.28 1.98 -14.46
N ASP A 103 -0.44 3.01 -14.51
CA ASP A 103 1.02 2.92 -14.58
C ASP A 103 1.62 4.14 -13.89
N ARG A 104 2.09 3.96 -12.66
CA ARG A 104 2.55 5.05 -11.79
C ARG A 104 3.60 4.59 -10.79
N ILE A 105 4.42 5.51 -10.32
CA ILE A 105 5.33 5.26 -9.20
C ILE A 105 4.60 5.61 -7.91
N ILE A 106 4.69 4.75 -6.90
CA ILE A 106 4.21 5.03 -5.55
C ILE A 106 5.36 4.99 -4.56
N ILE A 107 5.35 5.93 -3.61
CA ILE A 107 6.23 5.97 -2.46
C ILE A 107 5.38 6.10 -1.21
N GLU A 108 5.47 5.12 -0.33
CA GLU A 108 4.71 5.05 0.92
C GLU A 108 5.64 5.01 2.12
N LYS A 109 5.21 5.64 3.21
CA LYS A 109 5.92 5.59 4.49
C LYS A 109 4.98 5.12 5.59
N TYR A 110 5.47 4.15 6.36
CA TYR A 110 4.76 3.55 7.48
C TYR A 110 5.61 3.67 8.72
N LYS A 111 5.08 4.32 9.76
CA LYS A 111 5.70 4.33 11.09
C LYS A 111 5.29 3.06 11.84
N ARG A 112 6.25 2.38 12.46
CA ARG A 112 6.00 1.21 13.32
C ARG A 112 5.11 1.62 14.49
N VAL A 113 4.06 0.84 14.74
CA VAL A 113 3.21 1.01 15.93
C VAL A 113 3.99 0.49 17.14
N THR A 114 4.00 1.27 18.21
CA THR A 114 4.54 0.90 19.52
C THR A 114 3.38 0.92 20.51
N ASP A 115 3.33 -0.08 21.39
CA ASP A 115 2.37 -0.14 22.50
C ASP A 115 2.73 0.86 23.61
#